data_AF-A0A7J8CBG6-F1
#
_entry.id   AF-A0A7J8CBG6-F1
#
_cell.length_a   1.000
_cell.length_b   1.000
_cell.length_c   1.000
_cell.angle_alpha   90.00
_cell.angle_beta   90.00
_cell.angle_gamma   90.00
#
_symmetry.space_group_name_H-M   'P 1'
#
loop_
_entity.id
_entity.type
_entity.pdbx_description
1 polymer ?
#
loop_
_entity_poly.entity_id
_entity_poly.type
_entity_poly.pdbx_seq_one_letter_code
_entity_poly.pdbx_strand_id
1 'polypeptide(L)'
;MIKAGTNAAILTTKGCSSEGTQAVTFVQHSPPPGIMIVSYSSYCEDSLCNNRVNLPDLWNPSILPAPNTSVTLHCPTCVALGSCLNAPSLPCPSGTTRCYQGKLKVTGGDIDSTLEVKGCTSTLGCRLMSGILTVGPMWVKEMCPHQSTIQSRNIENGATTWFPISFGRLELLLLLLLL
;
A
#
# COMPACT_ATOMS: atom_id res chain seq x y z
N MET A 1 6.82 -5.58 -11.33
CA MET A 1 5.42 -5.91 -11.70
C MET A 1 4.51 -5.56 -10.55
N ILE A 2 3.36 -4.96 -10.85
CA ILE A 2 2.29 -4.65 -9.91
C ILE A 2 1.03 -5.30 -10.44
N LYS A 3 0.37 -6.16 -9.66
CA LYS A 3 -0.86 -6.85 -10.03
C LYS A 3 -1.99 -6.42 -9.11
N ALA A 4 -3.13 -6.08 -9.70
CA ALA A 4 -4.38 -5.79 -8.99
C ALA A 4 -5.54 -6.42 -9.76
N GLY A 5 -6.25 -7.36 -9.12
CA GLY A 5 -7.27 -8.17 -9.80
C GLY A 5 -6.65 -9.00 -10.93
N THR A 6 -7.25 -8.92 -12.12
CA THR A 6 -6.78 -9.62 -13.33
C THR A 6 -5.72 -8.85 -14.11
N ASN A 7 -5.49 -7.58 -13.79
CA ASN A 7 -4.60 -6.70 -14.53
C ASN A 7 -3.23 -6.57 -13.86
N ALA A 8 -2.20 -6.36 -14.67
CA ALA A 8 -0.84 -6.11 -14.20
C ALA A 8 -0.21 -4.93 -14.96
N ALA A 9 0.56 -4.13 -14.24
CA ALA A 9 1.48 -3.16 -14.81
C ALA A 9 2.92 -3.64 -14.64
N ILE A 10 3.70 -3.49 -15.71
CA ILE A 10 5.09 -3.89 -15.77
C ILE A 10 5.90 -2.66 -16.18
N LEU A 11 6.88 -2.30 -15.34
CA LEU A 11 7.89 -1.31 -15.67
C LEU A 11 9.21 -2.05 -15.81
N THR A 12 9.92 -1.77 -16.89
CA THR A 12 11.20 -2.40 -17.24
C THR A 12 12.14 -1.35 -17.77
N THR A 13 13.39 -1.44 -17.34
CA THR A 13 14.48 -0.64 -17.86
C THR A 13 15.69 -1.55 -18.07
N LYS A 14 16.46 -1.27 -19.12
CA LYS A 14 17.73 -1.92 -19.44
C LYS A 14 18.63 -0.87 -20.04
N GLY A 15 19.85 -0.80 -19.54
CA GLY A 15 20.84 0.16 -20.02
C GLY A 15 22.18 -0.07 -19.34
N CYS A 16 23.13 0.79 -19.68
CA CYS A 16 24.39 0.89 -18.97
C CYS A 16 24.18 1.65 -17.66
N SER A 17 24.91 1.29 -16.62
CA SER A 17 24.93 2.00 -15.34
C SER A 17 26.37 2.17 -14.89
N SER A 18 26.74 3.38 -14.48
CA SER A 18 28.03 3.65 -13.83
C SER A 18 28.04 3.29 -12.34
N GLU A 19 26.86 3.07 -11.77
CA GLU A 19 26.66 2.70 -10.37
C GLU A 19 26.10 1.28 -10.26
N GLY A 20 26.40 0.60 -9.15
CA GLY A 20 25.90 -0.73 -8.82
C GLY A 20 26.98 -1.81 -8.85
N THR A 21 26.95 -2.69 -7.87
CA THR A 21 27.82 -3.87 -7.79
C THR A 21 27.15 -5.04 -8.49
N GLN A 22 27.92 -5.93 -9.12
CA GLN A 22 27.39 -7.16 -9.72
C GLN A 22 26.55 -7.94 -8.70
N ALA A 23 25.24 -7.96 -8.91
CA ALA A 23 24.27 -8.54 -8.00
C ALA A 23 22.94 -8.78 -8.69
N VAL A 24 22.25 -9.85 -8.28
CA VAL A 24 20.88 -10.14 -8.66
C VAL A 24 19.99 -9.98 -7.44
N THR A 25 18.98 -9.13 -7.55
CA THR A 25 18.05 -8.83 -6.45
C THR A 25 16.63 -9.13 -6.88
N PHE A 26 15.95 -9.97 -6.10
CA PHE A 26 14.51 -10.22 -6.20
C PHE A 26 13.84 -9.77 -4.91
N VAL A 27 12.75 -9.03 -5.02
CA VAL A 27 12.00 -8.55 -3.85
C VAL A 27 10.51 -8.75 -4.08
N GLN A 28 9.85 -9.35 -3.10
CA GLN A 28 8.39 -9.37 -2.99
C GLN A 28 7.96 -8.26 -2.03
N HIS A 29 7.55 -7.13 -2.59
CA HIS A 29 7.18 -5.93 -1.83
C HIS A 29 5.81 -6.07 -1.16
N SER A 30 4.85 -6.66 -1.88
CA SER A 30 3.53 -7.00 -1.35
C SER A 30 3.16 -8.43 -1.77
N PRO A 31 2.98 -9.35 -0.81
CA PRO A 31 2.61 -10.72 -1.10
C PRO A 31 1.10 -10.87 -1.39
N PRO A 32 0.69 -11.93 -2.11
CA PRO A 32 -0.72 -12.29 -2.20
C PRO A 32 -1.27 -12.67 -0.80
N PRO A 33 -2.59 -12.57 -0.56
CA PRO A 33 -3.66 -12.32 -1.53
C PRO A 33 -3.99 -10.82 -1.73
N GLY A 34 -4.60 -10.48 -2.87
CA GLY A 34 -4.97 -9.10 -3.23
C GLY A 34 -3.95 -8.45 -4.18
N ILE A 35 -3.52 -7.23 -3.86
CA ILE A 35 -2.47 -6.54 -4.60
C ILE A 35 -1.14 -7.27 -4.38
N MET A 36 -0.45 -7.60 -5.46
CA MET A 36 0.88 -8.20 -5.44
C MET A 36 1.87 -7.26 -6.11
N ILE A 37 3.02 -7.02 -5.47
CA ILE A 37 4.12 -6.25 -6.08
C ILE A 37 5.41 -7.03 -5.91
N VAL A 38 6.12 -7.21 -7.03
CA VAL A 38 7.42 -7.85 -7.08
C VAL A 38 8.37 -7.04 -7.96
N SER A 39 9.66 -7.06 -7.63
CA SER A 39 10.70 -6.48 -8.47
C SER A 39 11.87 -7.44 -8.68
N TYR A 40 12.56 -7.23 -9.79
CA TYR A 40 13.78 -7.91 -10.15
C TYR A 40 14.78 -6.87 -10.67
N SER A 41 16.02 -6.97 -10.23
CA SER A 41 17.14 -6.16 -10.72
C SER A 41 18.36 -7.05 -10.87
N SER A 42 19.17 -6.81 -11.90
CA SER A 42 20.39 -7.56 -12.17
C SER A 42 21.44 -6.60 -12.72
N TYR A 43 22.51 -6.42 -11.97
CA TYR A 43 23.71 -5.68 -12.38
C TYR A 43 24.79 -6.68 -12.78
N CYS A 44 25.47 -6.41 -13.88
CA CYS A 44 26.49 -7.29 -14.45
C CYS A 44 27.49 -6.44 -15.26
N GLU A 45 28.71 -6.94 -15.41
CA GLU A 45 29.85 -6.18 -15.94
C GLU A 45 30.26 -6.61 -17.36
N ASP A 46 29.86 -7.81 -17.79
CA ASP A 46 30.17 -8.32 -19.13
C ASP A 46 29.33 -7.64 -20.22
N SER A 47 29.88 -7.58 -21.43
CA SER A 47 29.14 -7.05 -22.59
C SER A 47 27.87 -7.86 -22.85
N LEU A 48 26.73 -7.18 -23.02
CA LEU A 48 25.40 -7.78 -23.30
C LEU A 48 24.90 -8.77 -22.23
N CYS A 49 25.41 -8.70 -21.00
CA CYS A 49 25.03 -9.60 -19.90
C CYS A 49 23.57 -9.44 -19.43
N ASN A 50 22.95 -8.28 -19.65
CA ASN A 50 21.56 -7.97 -19.28
C ASN A 50 20.53 -8.51 -20.30
N ASN A 51 20.77 -9.72 -20.81
CA ASN A 51 20.04 -10.38 -21.90
C ASN A 51 18.76 -11.14 -21.48
N ARG A 52 18.30 -10.99 -20.23
CA ARG A 52 17.12 -11.71 -19.73
C ARG A 52 15.85 -11.37 -20.53
N VAL A 53 15.22 -12.38 -21.11
CA VAL A 53 14.00 -12.23 -21.96
C VAL A 53 12.71 -12.54 -21.22
N ASN A 54 12.75 -13.46 -20.25
CA ASN A 54 11.57 -13.89 -19.52
C ASN A 54 11.50 -13.22 -18.15
N LEU A 55 10.29 -13.17 -17.61
CA LEU A 55 10.03 -12.82 -16.22
C LEU A 55 10.26 -14.08 -15.35
N PRO A 56 10.73 -13.97 -14.09
CA PRO A 56 10.93 -15.12 -13.23
C PRO A 56 9.65 -15.95 -13.09
N ASP A 57 9.75 -17.28 -13.18
CA ASP A 57 8.62 -18.22 -13.02
C ASP A 57 7.91 -18.06 -11.66
N LEU A 58 8.60 -17.46 -10.68
CA LEU A 58 8.07 -17.06 -9.37
C LEU A 58 6.92 -16.04 -9.46
N TRP A 59 6.66 -15.47 -10.64
CA TRP A 59 5.57 -14.52 -10.89
C TRP A 59 4.26 -15.21 -11.23
N ASN A 60 4.23 -16.55 -11.31
CA ASN A 60 3.01 -17.30 -11.49
C ASN A 60 2.23 -17.32 -10.17
N PRO A 61 1.14 -16.56 -10.05
CA PRO A 61 0.32 -16.62 -8.85
C PRO A 61 -0.44 -17.93 -8.95
N SER A 62 0.01 -18.97 -8.25
CA SER A 62 -0.85 -20.10 -7.96
C SER A 62 -2.13 -19.53 -7.36
N ILE A 63 -3.21 -19.57 -8.14
CA ILE A 63 -4.54 -19.20 -7.70
C ILE A 63 -4.93 -20.28 -6.71
N LEU A 64 -4.56 -20.10 -5.43
CA LEU A 64 -5.08 -20.95 -4.38
C LEU A 64 -6.61 -20.76 -4.40
N PRO A 65 -7.38 -21.87 -4.50
CA PRO A 65 -8.83 -21.79 -4.42
C PRO A 65 -9.20 -21.03 -3.15
N ALA A 66 -10.03 -20.00 -3.29
CA ALA A 66 -10.49 -19.23 -2.16
C ALA A 66 -11.23 -20.16 -1.18
N PRO A 67 -10.94 -20.11 0.13
CA PRO A 67 -11.76 -20.76 1.14
C PRO A 67 -13.21 -20.29 1.01
N ASN A 68 -14.15 -21.20 1.19
CA ASN A 68 -15.61 -20.97 1.15
C ASN A 68 -16.12 -20.13 2.34
N THR A 69 -15.44 -19.05 2.70
CA THR A 69 -15.86 -18.11 3.75
C THR A 69 -16.43 -16.87 3.11
N SER A 70 -17.62 -16.47 3.58
CA SER A 70 -18.35 -15.26 3.18
C SER A 70 -17.42 -14.05 3.06
N VAL A 71 -17.06 -13.69 1.83
CA VAL A 71 -16.27 -12.48 1.52
C VAL A 71 -17.23 -11.29 1.53
N THR A 72 -17.24 -10.53 2.62
CA THR A 72 -18.02 -9.27 2.71
C THR A 72 -17.25 -8.06 2.16
N LEU A 73 -15.93 -8.16 2.01
CA LEU A 73 -15.11 -7.04 1.56
C LEU A 73 -15.07 -6.96 0.04
N HIS A 74 -15.53 -5.83 -0.50
CA HIS A 74 -15.39 -5.46 -1.89
C HIS A 74 -14.56 -4.18 -2.00
N CYS A 75 -13.62 -4.15 -2.96
CA CYS A 75 -12.74 -3.01 -3.16
C CYS A 75 -12.71 -2.55 -4.61
N PRO A 76 -12.70 -1.22 -4.86
CA PRO A 76 -12.30 -0.68 -6.17
C PRO A 76 -10.97 -1.29 -6.58
N THR A 77 -10.92 -1.93 -7.74
CA THR A 77 -9.73 -2.66 -8.20
C THR A 77 -9.27 -2.14 -9.55
N CYS A 78 -8.03 -1.65 -9.61
CA CYS A 78 -7.41 -1.22 -10.86
C CYS A 78 -5.88 -1.10 -10.70
N VAL A 79 -5.17 -1.20 -11.82
CA VAL A 79 -3.78 -0.78 -11.95
C VAL A 79 -3.61 -0.14 -13.32
N ALA A 80 -3.01 1.06 -13.38
CA ALA A 80 -2.82 1.79 -14.63
C ALA A 80 -1.57 2.67 -14.58
N LEU A 81 -0.95 2.87 -15.75
CA LEU A 81 -0.05 4.01 -15.97
C LEU A 81 -0.88 5.28 -16.00
N GLY A 82 -0.47 6.30 -15.24
CA GLY A 82 -1.23 7.51 -15.00
C GLY A 82 -2.33 7.30 -13.95
N SER A 83 -3.59 7.37 -14.40
CA SER A 83 -4.77 7.22 -13.54
C SER A 83 -5.71 6.16 -14.10
N CYS A 84 -6.43 5.46 -13.23
CA CYS A 84 -7.41 4.46 -13.63
C CYS A 84 -8.64 5.14 -14.25
N LEU A 85 -8.98 4.77 -15.49
CA LEU A 85 -10.23 5.22 -16.12
C LEU A 85 -11.46 4.68 -15.39
N ASN A 86 -11.39 3.43 -14.95
CA ASN A 86 -12.43 2.74 -14.19
C ASN A 86 -11.80 1.86 -13.10
N ALA A 87 -12.50 1.69 -11.98
CA ALA A 87 -12.07 0.83 -10.87
C ALA A 87 -13.29 0.10 -10.28
N PRO A 88 -13.79 -0.97 -10.92
CA PRO A 88 -14.95 -1.72 -10.45
C PRO A 88 -14.69 -2.30 -9.06
N SER A 89 -15.75 -2.39 -8.26
CA SER A 89 -15.70 -2.98 -6.92
C SER A 89 -15.75 -4.50 -7.01
N LEU A 90 -14.62 -5.18 -6.78
CA LEU A 90 -14.48 -6.63 -6.89
C LEU A 90 -14.47 -7.28 -5.50
N PRO A 91 -15.01 -8.52 -5.36
CA PRO A 91 -14.90 -9.27 -4.11
C PRO A 91 -13.44 -9.58 -3.81
N CYS A 92 -13.06 -9.43 -2.54
CA CYS A 92 -11.69 -9.63 -2.11
C CYS A 92 -11.34 -11.08 -1.77
N PRO A 93 -10.13 -11.56 -2.08
CA PRO A 93 -9.71 -12.89 -1.65
C PRO A 93 -9.57 -12.98 -0.12
N SER A 94 -9.85 -14.17 0.43
CA SER A 94 -9.69 -14.46 1.87
C SER A 94 -8.26 -14.15 2.33
N GLY A 95 -8.13 -13.54 3.51
CA GLY A 95 -6.84 -13.09 4.05
C GLY A 95 -6.52 -11.61 3.79
N THR A 96 -7.35 -10.91 3.00
CA THR A 96 -7.32 -9.44 2.92
C THR A 96 -8.26 -8.81 3.93
N THR A 97 -7.94 -7.61 4.42
CA THR A 97 -8.67 -6.96 5.53
C THR A 97 -9.15 -5.55 5.19
N ARG A 98 -8.67 -4.96 4.10
CA ARG A 98 -8.99 -3.57 3.71
C ARG A 98 -8.79 -3.31 2.22
N CYS A 99 -9.30 -2.17 1.78
CA CYS A 99 -9.00 -1.60 0.47
C CYS A 99 -7.78 -0.68 0.55
N TYR A 100 -6.91 -0.80 -0.43
CA TYR A 100 -5.84 0.13 -0.71
C TYR A 100 -6.21 1.03 -1.89
N GLN A 101 -5.85 2.30 -1.80
CA GLN A 101 -5.91 3.24 -2.90
C GLN A 101 -4.69 4.16 -2.80
N GLY A 102 -3.86 4.19 -3.84
CA GLY A 102 -2.64 4.98 -3.82
C GLY A 102 -2.03 5.11 -5.21
N LYS A 103 -0.92 5.86 -5.26
CA LYS A 103 -0.12 6.08 -6.45
C LYS A 103 1.35 5.75 -6.18
N LEU A 104 2.03 5.24 -7.19
CA LEU A 104 3.47 5.01 -7.19
C LEU A 104 4.09 5.96 -8.21
N LYS A 105 4.85 6.96 -7.76
CA LYS A 105 5.68 7.78 -8.65
C LYS A 105 7.04 7.10 -8.79
N VAL A 106 7.41 6.76 -10.01
CA VAL A 106 8.65 6.07 -10.36
C VAL A 106 9.52 7.01 -11.19
N THR A 107 10.77 7.17 -10.79
CA THR A 107 11.76 8.02 -11.47
C THR A 107 13.12 7.33 -11.53
N GLY A 108 13.87 7.49 -12.62
CA GLY A 108 15.22 6.93 -12.79
C GLY A 108 15.25 5.73 -13.74
N GLY A 109 16.43 5.38 -14.26
CA GLY A 109 16.58 4.35 -15.28
C GLY A 109 15.74 4.64 -16.54
N ASP A 110 15.74 5.89 -17.00
CA ASP A 110 14.94 6.40 -18.13
C ASP A 110 13.42 6.28 -17.99
N ILE A 111 12.94 6.06 -16.76
CA ILE A 111 11.52 6.03 -16.43
C ILE A 111 11.17 7.29 -15.66
N ASP A 112 10.13 8.00 -16.10
CA ASP A 112 9.40 8.99 -15.32
C ASP A 112 7.90 8.72 -15.49
N SER A 113 7.28 8.09 -14.50
CA SER A 113 5.90 7.63 -14.61
C SER A 113 5.21 7.58 -13.26
N THR A 114 3.89 7.77 -13.28
CA THR A 114 3.05 7.55 -12.10
C THR A 114 2.15 6.37 -12.39
N LEU A 115 1.94 5.48 -11.42
CA LEU A 115 0.94 4.42 -11.49
C LEU A 115 -0.13 4.65 -10.44
N GLU A 116 -1.40 4.48 -10.81
CA GLU A 116 -2.47 4.37 -9.84
C GLU A 116 -2.75 2.90 -9.55
N VAL A 117 -2.89 2.56 -8.27
CA VAL A 117 -3.12 1.20 -7.79
C VAL A 117 -4.26 1.20 -6.78
N LYS A 118 -5.27 0.38 -7.03
CA LYS A 118 -6.40 0.13 -6.13
C LYS A 118 -6.70 -1.35 -6.05
N GLY A 119 -7.09 -1.83 -4.87
CA GLY A 119 -7.48 -3.22 -4.69
C GLY A 119 -7.44 -3.65 -3.24
N CYS A 120 -7.66 -4.95 -3.02
CA CYS A 120 -7.64 -5.58 -1.71
C CYS A 120 -6.20 -5.73 -1.20
N THR A 121 -5.99 -5.58 0.10
CA THR A 121 -4.67 -5.84 0.71
C THR A 121 -4.81 -6.25 2.18
N SER A 122 -3.77 -6.87 2.71
CA SER A 122 -3.52 -7.03 4.16
C SER A 122 -2.50 -6.00 4.69
N THR A 123 -1.81 -5.29 3.79
CA THR A 123 -0.81 -4.28 4.14
C THR A 123 -1.44 -3.11 4.88
N LEU A 124 -0.82 -2.73 6.01
CA LEU A 124 -1.28 -1.61 6.81
C LEU A 124 -0.71 -0.28 6.29
N GLY A 125 -1.61 0.67 6.06
CA GLY A 125 -1.26 2.03 5.65
C GLY A 125 -0.71 2.10 4.22
N CYS A 126 0.19 3.06 4.00
CA CYS A 126 0.81 3.34 2.71
C CYS A 126 2.16 2.62 2.60
N ARG A 127 2.12 1.28 2.44
CA ARG A 127 3.31 0.41 2.50
C ARG A 127 3.29 -0.72 1.47
N LEU A 128 2.65 -0.56 0.31
CA LEU A 128 2.72 -1.56 -0.75
C LEU A 128 4.16 -1.86 -1.20
N MET A 129 5.04 -0.86 -1.12
CA MET A 129 6.47 -1.02 -1.39
C MET A 129 7.27 -1.52 -0.17
N SER A 130 6.63 -1.87 0.94
CA SER A 130 7.30 -2.32 2.18
C SER A 130 8.41 -1.39 2.70
N GLY A 131 8.33 -0.08 2.39
CA GLY A 131 9.36 0.91 2.72
C GLY A 131 10.61 0.86 1.84
N ILE A 132 10.65 -0.02 0.83
CA ILE A 132 11.75 -0.12 -0.13
C ILE A 132 11.53 0.92 -1.23
N LEU A 133 12.36 1.96 -1.21
CA LEU A 133 12.22 3.10 -2.12
C LEU A 133 13.04 2.96 -3.39
N THR A 134 13.95 1.99 -3.48
CA THR A 134 14.88 1.82 -4.60
C THR A 134 14.74 0.44 -5.22
N VAL A 135 14.59 0.39 -6.54
CA VAL A 135 14.49 -0.84 -7.32
C VAL A 135 15.42 -0.73 -8.52
N GLY A 136 16.61 -1.32 -8.39
CA GLY A 136 17.68 -1.10 -9.36
C GLY A 136 17.96 0.40 -9.53
N PRO A 137 17.99 0.95 -10.76
CA PRO A 137 18.23 2.37 -10.99
C PRO A 137 16.98 3.26 -10.76
N MET A 138 15.84 2.67 -10.35
CA MET A 138 14.60 3.41 -10.14
C MET A 138 14.41 3.75 -8.67
N TRP A 139 13.91 4.96 -8.42
CA TRP A 139 13.35 5.39 -7.15
C TRP A 139 11.82 5.40 -7.21
N VAL A 140 11.17 4.91 -6.15
CA VAL A 140 9.73 4.73 -6.06
C VAL A 140 9.18 5.44 -4.83
N LYS A 141 8.31 6.43 -5.07
CA LYS A 141 7.55 7.13 -4.02
C LYS A 141 6.12 6.62 -3.98
N GLU A 142 5.74 6.03 -2.86
CA GLU A 142 4.36 5.65 -2.58
C GLU A 142 3.58 6.84 -2.01
N MET A 143 2.39 7.10 -2.56
CA MET A 143 1.53 8.23 -2.22
C MET A 143 0.11 7.73 -1.99
N CYS A 144 -0.40 7.85 -0.77
CA CYS A 144 -1.77 7.44 -0.43
C CYS A 144 -2.55 8.62 0.15
N PRO A 145 -3.89 8.63 0.02
CA PRO A 145 -4.73 9.57 0.76
C PRO A 145 -4.44 9.43 2.26
N HIS A 146 -4.30 10.55 2.96
CA HIS A 146 -4.31 10.52 4.42
C HIS A 146 -5.68 10.04 4.88
N GLN A 147 -5.73 8.82 5.43
CA GLN A 147 -6.87 8.42 6.24
C GLN A 147 -6.73 9.14 7.57
N SER A 148 -7.27 10.36 7.66
CA SER A 148 -7.58 10.97 8.95
C SER A 148 -8.55 10.02 9.65
N THR A 149 -8.05 9.25 10.61
CA THR A 149 -8.87 8.50 11.56
C THR A 149 -9.57 9.49 12.48
N ILE A 150 -10.49 10.30 11.95
CA ILE A 150 -11.58 10.87 12.73
C ILE A 150 -12.68 9.81 12.66
N GLN A 151 -12.48 8.72 13.41
CA GLN A 151 -13.62 7.97 13.89
C GLN A 151 -14.29 8.94 14.86
N SER A 152 -15.31 9.66 14.38
CA SER A 152 -16.22 10.36 15.27
C SER A 152 -16.69 9.31 16.28
N ARG A 153 -16.18 9.39 17.51
CA ARG A 153 -16.85 8.75 18.63
C ARG A 153 -18.19 9.47 18.70
N ASN A 154 -19.19 8.91 18.05
CA ASN A 154 -20.57 9.13 18.47
C ASN A 154 -20.61 8.64 19.92
N ILE A 155 -20.41 9.57 20.86
CA ILE A 155 -20.88 9.40 22.22
C ILE A 155 -22.39 9.47 22.07
N GLU A 156 -23.00 8.30 21.97
CA GLU A 156 -24.43 8.14 22.21
C GLU A 156 -24.67 8.65 23.64
N ASN A 157 -25.23 9.85 23.74
CA ASN A 157 -25.74 10.40 24.98
C ASN A 157 -26.99 9.58 25.36
N GLY A 158 -26.76 8.44 25.99
CA GLY A 158 -27.78 7.67 26.69
C GLY A 158 -28.17 8.41 27.97
N ALA A 159 -29.39 8.94 27.97
CA ALA A 159 -30.00 9.64 29.09
C ALA A 159 -30.08 8.76 30.35
N THR A 160 -29.63 9.30 31.49
CA THR A 160 -30.05 8.86 32.82
C THR A 160 -30.69 10.04 33.55
N THR A 161 -32.01 9.97 33.67
CA THR A 161 -32.84 10.88 34.48
C THR A 161 -32.73 10.57 35.97
N TRP A 162 -32.70 11.66 36.76
CA TRP A 162 -33.06 11.84 38.17
C TRP A 162 -32.19 11.23 39.28
N PHE A 163 -31.63 12.09 40.15
CA PHE A 163 -32.29 12.59 41.38
C PHE A 163 -31.70 13.94 41.83
N PRO A 164 -32.46 14.83 42.50
CA PRO A 164 -32.04 16.23 42.72
C PRO A 164 -31.60 16.53 44.18
N ILE A 165 -30.76 17.57 44.31
CA ILE A 165 -30.49 18.46 45.47
C ILE A 165 -29.69 17.90 46.67
N SER A 166 -28.49 18.45 46.90
CA SER A 166 -28.24 19.30 48.09
C SER A 166 -27.00 20.19 47.90
N PHE A 167 -27.20 21.49 48.05
CA PHE A 167 -26.20 22.55 48.03
C PHE A 167 -25.34 22.50 49.30
N GLY A 168 -24.03 22.32 49.16
CA GLY A 168 -23.04 22.57 50.20
C GLY A 168 -22.07 23.66 49.75
N ARG A 169 -22.32 24.91 50.18
CA ARG A 169 -21.38 26.02 50.11
C ARG A 169 -20.08 25.68 50.86
N LEU A 170 -18.93 25.90 50.23
CA LEU A 170 -17.71 26.45 50.88
C LEU A 170 -16.77 26.89 49.75
N GLU A 171 -16.87 28.16 49.35
CA GLU A 171 -16.00 29.27 49.79
C GLU A 171 -14.59 29.21 49.16
N LEU A 172 -14.30 30.34 48.53
CA LEU A 172 -13.19 30.65 47.65
C LEU A 172 -11.96 30.93 48.53
N LEU A 173 -10.80 30.32 48.26
CA LEU A 173 -9.55 30.97 48.67
C LEU A 173 -8.42 30.68 47.68
N LEU A 174 -8.25 31.65 46.78
CA LEU A 174 -7.04 31.91 46.03
C LEU A 174 -5.94 32.29 47.02
N LEU A 175 -4.79 31.60 47.01
CA LEU A 175 -3.54 32.21 47.45
C LEU A 175 -2.36 31.58 46.71
N LEU A 176 -1.79 32.41 45.83
CA LEU A 176 -0.42 32.30 45.35
C LEU A 176 0.53 32.13 46.54
N LEU A 177 1.64 31.42 46.33
CA LEU A 177 2.97 32.01 46.48
C LEU A 177 4.03 31.06 45.92
N LEU A 178 4.85 31.63 45.04
CA LEU A 178 6.12 31.08 44.57
C LEU A 178 7.07 30.88 45.75
N LEU A 179 7.62 29.68 45.91
CA LEU A 179 9.07 29.38 45.90
C LEU A 179 9.29 27.88 45.80
#